data_AF-A0A525CVF0-F1
#
_entry.id   AF-A0A525CVF0-F1
#
_cell.length_a   1.000
_cell.length_b   1.000
_cell.length_c   1.000
_cell.angle_alpha   90.00
_cell.angle_beta   90.00
_cell.angle_gamma   90.00
#
_symmetry.space_group_name_H-M   'P 1'
#
loop_
_entity.id
_entity.type
_entity.pdbx_description
1 polymer ?
#
loop_
_entity_poly.entity_id
_entity_poly.type
_entity_poly.pdbx_seq_one_letter_code
_entity_poly.pdbx_strand_id
1 'polypeptide(L)'
;MQDQKSIRIADAIFRSWENGMVLSRDVLFFMESTFGITSFQELEALIRDNSNPDRDTLLELIFYPDLSVRLAIEPLLEGQGLSQAIVSEIETILAADHEQVRISYSPGKRPVLANSCGHHITSFVRRLYLDRDIDPGICDALSRHYPEPIALECRVSIRCTNINWSGLKKQLLGRFIQNASLHGEFVDLFEMVLGLLSDAPDRGPLEYHFMRRQQQEKDLLLDIQRFEEKRDRFSMEYLMMSRYPVPTDSIENVMKRVHLMGLINATLGIDMAVTHDQTFQRGKHARL
;
A
#
# COMPACT_ATOMS: atom_id res chain seq x y z
N MET A 1 -12.65 -26.82 -20.33
CA MET A 1 -13.42 -25.63 -20.70
C MET A 1 -12.84 -24.52 -19.86
N GLN A 2 -11.93 -23.75 -20.44
CA GLN A 2 -11.19 -22.67 -19.76
C GLN A 2 -12.20 -21.72 -19.11
N ASP A 3 -11.98 -21.29 -17.86
CA ASP A 3 -12.94 -20.41 -17.19
C ASP A 3 -12.95 -19.05 -17.92
N GLN A 4 -14.12 -18.60 -18.40
CA GLN A 4 -14.24 -17.31 -19.10
C GLN A 4 -13.68 -16.15 -18.24
N LYS A 5 -13.65 -16.31 -16.90
CA LYS A 5 -13.08 -15.34 -15.98
C LYS A 5 -11.54 -15.27 -16.06
N SER A 6 -10.83 -16.40 -16.19
CA SER A 6 -9.36 -16.40 -16.26
C SER A 6 -8.86 -15.72 -17.54
N ILE A 7 -9.53 -15.99 -18.67
CA ILE A 7 -9.22 -15.33 -19.95
C ILE A 7 -9.40 -13.81 -19.85
N ARG A 8 -10.53 -13.33 -19.31
CA ARG A 8 -10.79 -11.88 -19.19
C ARG A 8 -9.77 -11.16 -18.31
N ILE A 9 -9.31 -11.80 -17.24
CA ILE A 9 -8.30 -11.22 -16.35
C ILE A 9 -6.93 -11.22 -17.02
N ALA A 10 -6.56 -12.32 -17.70
CA ALA A 10 -5.33 -12.37 -18.48
C ALA A 10 -5.32 -11.29 -19.57
N ASP A 11 -6.43 -11.11 -20.30
CA ASP A 11 -6.60 -10.04 -21.29
C ASP A 11 -6.41 -8.64 -20.69
N ALA A 12 -6.93 -8.39 -19.48
CA ALA A 12 -6.76 -7.11 -18.80
C ALA A 12 -5.28 -6.86 -18.44
N ILE A 13 -4.56 -7.91 -18.00
CA ILE A 13 -3.12 -7.85 -17.73
C ILE A 13 -2.34 -7.59 -19.02
N PHE A 14 -2.65 -8.32 -20.10
CA PHE A 14 -1.98 -8.13 -21.40
C PHE A 14 -2.12 -6.72 -21.93
N ARG A 15 -3.33 -6.15 -21.89
CA ARG A 15 -3.57 -4.76 -22.32
C ARG A 15 -2.73 -3.75 -21.54
N SER A 16 -2.45 -4.01 -20.27
CA SER A 16 -1.54 -3.15 -19.51
C SER A 16 -0.10 -3.29 -20.00
N TRP A 17 0.35 -4.53 -20.25
CA TRP A 17 1.71 -4.80 -20.74
C TRP A 17 1.95 -4.35 -22.19
N GLU A 18 0.92 -4.31 -23.05
CA GLU A 18 1.01 -3.82 -24.42
C GLU A 18 1.49 -2.36 -24.50
N ASN A 19 1.04 -1.54 -23.55
CA ASN A 19 1.45 -0.14 -23.39
C ASN A 19 2.87 0.00 -22.83
N GLY A 20 3.45 -1.11 -22.37
CA GLY A 20 4.74 -1.19 -21.71
C GLY A 20 4.68 -0.80 -20.23
N MET A 21 5.57 -1.39 -19.44
CA MET A 21 5.77 -1.03 -18.05
C MET A 21 6.57 0.27 -17.97
N VAL A 22 5.93 1.35 -17.50
CA VAL A 22 6.59 2.64 -17.30
C VAL A 22 7.29 2.64 -15.94
N LEU A 23 8.61 2.87 -15.95
CA LEU A 23 9.38 2.94 -14.70
C LEU A 23 9.02 4.23 -13.95
N SER A 24 8.60 4.08 -12.69
CA SER A 24 8.33 5.23 -11.82
C SER A 24 9.63 5.93 -11.41
N ARG A 25 9.52 7.19 -10.97
CA ARG A 25 10.68 7.95 -10.48
C ARG A 25 11.38 7.26 -9.31
N ASP A 26 10.62 6.61 -8.44
CA ASP A 26 11.15 5.91 -7.27
C ASP A 26 11.92 4.65 -7.69
N VAL A 27 11.42 3.92 -8.70
CA VAL A 27 12.14 2.78 -9.29
C VAL A 27 13.43 3.27 -9.93
N LEU A 28 13.40 4.37 -10.67
CA LEU A 28 14.61 4.96 -11.27
C LEU A 28 15.63 5.40 -10.23
N PHE A 29 15.17 6.08 -9.16
CA PHE A 29 16.05 6.50 -8.06
C PHE A 29 16.66 5.29 -7.35
N PHE A 30 15.85 4.26 -7.06
CA PHE A 30 16.34 3.02 -6.47
C PHE A 30 17.37 2.33 -7.38
N MET A 31 17.14 2.32 -8.69
CA MET A 31 18.08 1.75 -9.65
C MET A 31 19.42 2.48 -9.66
N GLU A 32 19.38 3.81 -9.61
CA GLU A 32 20.58 4.65 -9.52
C GLU A 32 21.32 4.41 -8.20
N SER A 33 20.62 4.40 -7.07
CA SER A 33 21.23 4.27 -5.75
C SER A 33 21.78 2.87 -5.45
N THR A 34 21.13 1.83 -5.99
CA THR A 34 21.42 0.44 -5.63
C THR A 34 22.29 -0.26 -6.67
N PHE A 35 22.02 -0.03 -7.97
CA PHE A 35 22.72 -0.71 -9.07
C PHE A 35 23.68 0.22 -9.82
N GLY A 36 23.74 1.51 -9.47
CA GLY A 36 24.58 2.49 -10.17
C GLY A 36 24.14 2.74 -11.62
N ILE A 37 22.89 2.42 -11.97
CA ILE A 37 22.37 2.56 -13.33
C ILE A 37 21.95 4.02 -13.53
N THR A 38 22.72 4.74 -14.34
CA THR A 38 22.49 6.17 -14.61
C THR A 38 21.96 6.42 -16.02
N SER A 39 22.04 5.41 -16.90
CA SER A 39 21.65 5.51 -18.30
C SER A 39 20.75 4.36 -18.77
N PHE A 40 20.04 4.62 -19.87
CA PHE A 40 19.17 3.63 -20.52
C PHE A 40 19.97 2.47 -21.12
N GLN A 41 21.18 2.74 -21.61
CA GLN A 41 22.07 1.73 -22.19
C GLN A 41 22.55 0.74 -21.13
N GLU A 42 22.88 1.23 -19.93
CA GLU A 42 23.24 0.38 -18.78
C GLU A 42 22.07 -0.50 -18.35
N LEU A 43 20.86 0.08 -18.30
CA LEU A 43 19.63 -0.67 -18.02
C LEU A 43 19.41 -1.79 -19.05
N GLU A 44 19.50 -1.46 -20.34
CA GLU A 44 19.33 -2.44 -21.41
C GLU A 44 20.40 -3.54 -21.36
N ALA A 45 21.66 -3.18 -21.06
CA ALA A 45 22.74 -4.14 -20.90
C ALA A 45 22.47 -5.11 -19.74
N LEU A 46 22.05 -4.59 -18.58
CA LEU A 46 21.74 -5.41 -17.42
C LEU A 46 20.55 -6.34 -17.66
N ILE A 47 19.47 -5.84 -18.27
CA ILE A 47 18.27 -6.64 -18.58
C ILE A 47 18.59 -7.79 -19.55
N ARG A 48 19.54 -7.58 -20.48
CA ARG A 48 19.94 -8.59 -21.48
C ARG A 48 20.98 -9.58 -20.95
N ASP A 49 21.68 -9.25 -19.86
CA ASP A 49 22.69 -10.12 -19.27
C ASP A 49 22.06 -11.16 -18.34
N ASN A 50 21.67 -12.30 -18.91
CA ASN A 50 21.10 -13.44 -18.17
C ASN A 50 22.05 -14.05 -17.13
N SER A 51 23.34 -13.69 -17.12
CA SER A 51 24.31 -14.19 -16.15
C SER A 51 24.46 -13.26 -14.93
N ASN A 52 23.90 -12.06 -15.00
CA ASN A 52 24.02 -11.08 -13.93
C ASN A 52 23.00 -11.35 -12.82
N PRO A 53 23.43 -11.55 -11.55
CA PRO A 53 22.51 -11.80 -10.44
C PRO A 53 21.58 -10.62 -10.13
N ASP A 54 21.98 -9.38 -10.46
CA ASP A 54 21.18 -8.19 -10.22
C ASP A 54 20.02 -8.06 -11.21
N ARG A 55 20.10 -8.75 -12.36
CA ARG A 55 19.06 -8.74 -13.39
C ARG A 55 17.71 -9.20 -12.84
N ASP A 56 17.68 -10.35 -12.17
CA ASP A 56 16.41 -10.91 -11.68
C ASP A 56 15.82 -10.04 -10.55
N THR A 57 16.68 -9.48 -9.68
CA THR A 57 16.25 -8.52 -8.65
C THR A 57 15.63 -7.27 -9.28
N LEU A 58 16.26 -6.74 -10.33
CA LEU A 58 15.73 -5.59 -11.05
C LEU A 58 14.43 -5.92 -11.77
N LEU A 59 14.34 -7.07 -12.45
CA LEU A 59 13.11 -7.48 -13.12
C LEU A 59 12.00 -7.70 -12.09
N GLU A 60 12.25 -8.28 -10.93
CA GLU A 60 11.26 -8.35 -9.86
C GLU A 60 10.75 -6.96 -9.43
N LEU A 61 11.60 -5.93 -9.40
CA LEU A 61 11.17 -4.57 -9.10
C LEU A 61 10.29 -3.97 -10.21
N ILE A 62 10.65 -4.23 -11.47
CA ILE A 62 9.93 -3.73 -12.65
C ILE A 62 8.59 -4.44 -12.83
N PHE A 63 8.55 -5.76 -12.61
CA PHE A 63 7.37 -6.61 -12.64
C PHE A 63 6.54 -6.46 -11.35
N TYR A 64 6.22 -5.22 -11.00
CA TYR A 64 5.30 -4.89 -9.93
C TYR A 64 3.98 -4.37 -10.53
N PRO A 65 2.82 -4.98 -10.18
CA PRO A 65 1.54 -4.51 -10.69
C PRO A 65 1.19 -3.16 -10.09
N ASP A 66 1.11 -2.14 -10.96
CA ASP A 66 0.70 -0.80 -10.58
C ASP A 66 -0.82 -0.71 -10.30
N LEU A 67 -1.26 0.47 -9.86
CA LEU A 67 -2.67 0.74 -9.56
C LEU A 67 -3.56 0.58 -10.80
N SER A 68 -3.06 0.90 -12.00
CA SER A 68 -3.84 0.85 -13.23
C SER A 68 -4.25 -0.58 -13.59
N VAL A 69 -3.33 -1.55 -13.49
CA VAL A 69 -3.62 -2.97 -13.71
C VAL A 69 -4.66 -3.46 -12.70
N ARG A 70 -4.48 -3.10 -11.43
CA ARG A 70 -5.38 -3.53 -10.34
C ARG A 70 -6.79 -3.00 -10.56
N LEU A 71 -6.92 -1.72 -10.93
CA LEU A 71 -8.22 -1.11 -11.24
C LEU A 71 -8.88 -1.71 -12.48
N ALA A 72 -8.11 -2.12 -13.49
CA ALA A 72 -8.66 -2.80 -14.67
C ALA A 72 -9.22 -4.20 -14.33
N ILE A 73 -8.64 -4.88 -13.33
CA ILE A 73 -9.03 -6.23 -12.91
C ILE A 73 -10.16 -6.21 -11.88
N GLU A 74 -10.19 -5.24 -10.96
CA GLU A 74 -11.12 -5.25 -9.82
C GLU A 74 -12.62 -5.38 -10.22
N PRO A 75 -13.13 -4.75 -11.30
CA PRO A 75 -14.49 -4.99 -11.77
C PRO A 75 -14.77 -6.44 -12.17
N LEU A 76 -13.75 -7.17 -12.62
CA LEU A 76 -13.86 -8.59 -12.99
C LEU A 76 -13.90 -9.49 -11.76
N LEU A 77 -13.34 -9.06 -10.63
CA LEU A 77 -13.34 -9.82 -9.38
C LEU A 77 -14.67 -9.74 -8.65
N GLU A 78 -15.40 -8.62 -8.82
CA GLU A 78 -16.69 -8.38 -8.16
C GLU A 78 -16.61 -8.47 -6.62
N GLY A 79 -15.44 -8.11 -6.06
CA GLY A 79 -15.16 -8.20 -4.63
C GLY A 79 -14.86 -9.61 -4.11
N GLN A 80 -14.92 -10.63 -4.97
CA GLN A 80 -14.62 -12.02 -4.63
C GLN A 80 -13.19 -12.38 -5.00
N GLY A 81 -12.56 -13.20 -4.17
CA GLY A 81 -11.31 -13.86 -4.46
C GLY A 81 -11.49 -14.97 -5.48
N LEU A 82 -10.43 -15.24 -6.24
CA LEU A 82 -10.35 -16.36 -7.15
C LEU A 82 -9.83 -17.61 -6.44
N SER A 83 -10.32 -18.77 -6.87
CA SER A 83 -9.72 -20.03 -6.43
C SER A 83 -8.29 -20.18 -6.97
N GLN A 84 -7.45 -20.92 -6.25
CA GLN A 84 -6.07 -21.20 -6.69
C GLN A 84 -5.98 -21.91 -8.04
N ALA A 85 -7.03 -22.64 -8.45
CA ALA A 85 -7.11 -23.25 -9.78
C ALA A 85 -7.24 -22.19 -10.88
N ILE A 86 -8.08 -21.16 -10.68
CA ILE A 86 -8.24 -20.05 -11.62
C ILE A 86 -6.98 -19.18 -11.66
N VAL A 87 -6.36 -18.93 -10.50
CA VAL A 87 -5.10 -18.17 -10.44
C VAL A 87 -3.98 -18.90 -11.21
N SER A 88 -3.83 -20.21 -11.00
CA SER A 88 -2.86 -21.03 -11.76
C SER A 88 -3.14 -21.04 -13.27
N GLU A 89 -4.43 -21.01 -13.66
CA GLU A 89 -4.82 -20.92 -15.06
C GLU A 89 -4.42 -19.58 -15.68
N ILE A 90 -4.61 -18.47 -14.96
CA ILE A 90 -4.13 -17.14 -15.39
C ILE A 90 -2.61 -17.14 -15.57
N GLU A 91 -1.85 -17.68 -14.62
CA GLU A 91 -0.39 -17.79 -14.75
C GLU A 91 0.02 -18.59 -15.99
N THR A 92 -0.69 -19.69 -16.28
CA THR A 92 -0.42 -20.52 -17.46
C THR A 92 -0.70 -19.77 -18.76
N ILE A 93 -1.80 -19.01 -18.83
CA ILE A 93 -2.14 -18.19 -20.00
C ILE A 93 -1.07 -17.12 -20.22
N LEU A 94 -0.69 -16.38 -19.16
CA LEU A 94 0.33 -15.33 -19.24
C LEU A 94 1.70 -15.90 -19.65
N ALA A 95 2.08 -17.07 -19.13
CA ALA A 95 3.36 -17.71 -19.44
C ALA A 95 3.43 -18.27 -20.87
N ALA A 96 2.30 -18.68 -21.45
CA ALA A 96 2.27 -19.19 -22.81
C ALA A 96 2.38 -18.09 -23.88
N ASP A 97 1.87 -16.88 -23.60
CA ASP A 97 1.72 -15.83 -24.60
C ASP A 97 2.77 -14.71 -24.47
N HIS A 98 3.51 -14.64 -23.35
CA HIS A 98 4.39 -13.51 -23.06
C HIS A 98 5.83 -13.90 -22.75
N GLU A 99 6.63 -14.05 -23.81
CA GLU A 99 8.09 -14.20 -23.67
C GLU A 99 8.80 -12.86 -23.43
N GLN A 100 8.26 -11.72 -23.92
CA GLN A 100 8.95 -10.42 -23.90
C GLN A 100 8.08 -9.24 -23.48
N VAL A 101 8.41 -8.60 -22.36
CA VAL A 101 7.74 -7.37 -21.88
C VAL A 101 8.49 -6.12 -22.28
N ARG A 102 7.72 -5.12 -22.74
CA ARG A 102 8.23 -3.78 -23.05
C ARG A 102 8.39 -2.98 -21.77
N ILE A 103 9.60 -2.48 -21.52
CA ILE A 103 9.91 -1.61 -20.39
C ILE A 103 10.26 -0.23 -20.93
N SER A 104 9.53 0.77 -20.47
CA SER A 104 9.61 2.15 -20.92
C SER A 104 10.19 3.04 -19.82
N TYR A 105 11.32 3.68 -20.11
CA TYR A 105 12.00 4.61 -19.20
C TYR A 105 11.41 6.03 -19.25
N SER A 106 10.87 6.45 -20.40
CA SER A 106 10.30 7.78 -20.62
C SER A 106 9.39 7.78 -21.84
N PRO A 107 8.28 8.54 -21.83
CA PRO A 107 7.43 8.69 -23.01
C PRO A 107 8.23 9.10 -24.25
N GLY A 108 8.10 8.34 -25.34
CA GLY A 108 8.74 8.66 -26.64
C GLY A 108 10.14 8.07 -26.85
N LYS A 109 10.74 7.40 -25.87
CA LYS A 109 11.96 6.58 -26.09
C LYS A 109 11.59 5.15 -26.49
N ARG A 110 12.47 4.48 -27.24
CA ARG A 110 12.29 3.07 -27.61
C ARG A 110 12.27 2.22 -26.32
N PRO A 111 11.29 1.31 -26.13
CA PRO A 111 11.27 0.44 -24.97
C PRO A 111 12.37 -0.63 -25.04
N VAL A 112 12.84 -1.06 -23.86
CA VAL A 112 13.66 -2.28 -23.73
C VAL A 112 12.73 -3.49 -23.74
N LEU A 113 13.12 -4.55 -24.44
CA LEU A 113 12.42 -5.84 -24.35
C LEU A 113 13.13 -6.69 -23.30
N ALA A 114 12.42 -7.00 -22.20
CA ALA A 114 12.88 -7.92 -21.20
C ALA A 114 12.22 -9.28 -21.41
N ASN A 115 13.03 -10.35 -21.41
CA ASN A 115 12.48 -11.69 -21.41
C ASN A 115 11.86 -11.98 -20.04
N SER A 116 10.56 -12.23 -19.98
CA SER A 116 9.89 -12.72 -18.78
C SER A 116 10.10 -14.22 -18.67
N CYS A 117 10.72 -14.67 -17.57
CA CYS A 117 10.69 -16.07 -17.17
C CYS A 117 9.50 -16.33 -16.26
N GLY A 118 9.05 -17.59 -16.18
CA GLY A 118 7.82 -17.96 -15.47
C GLY A 118 7.73 -17.45 -14.03
N HIS A 119 8.85 -17.37 -13.30
CA HIS A 119 8.83 -16.86 -11.93
C HIS A 119 8.48 -15.36 -11.82
N HIS A 120 8.82 -14.53 -12.82
CA HIS A 120 8.40 -13.12 -12.85
C HIS A 120 6.89 -13.00 -13.01
N ILE A 121 6.29 -13.86 -13.85
CA ILE A 121 4.85 -13.92 -14.06
C ILE A 121 4.14 -14.38 -12.78
N THR A 122 4.60 -15.46 -12.16
CA THR A 122 4.07 -15.93 -10.86
C THR A 122 4.20 -14.85 -9.79
N SER A 123 5.35 -14.16 -9.70
CA SER A 123 5.55 -13.06 -8.74
C SER A 123 4.58 -11.90 -9.00
N PHE A 124 4.39 -11.50 -10.27
CA PHE A 124 3.45 -10.47 -10.68
C PHE A 124 2.01 -10.84 -10.30
N VAL A 125 1.55 -12.05 -10.67
CA VAL A 125 0.19 -12.54 -10.35
C VAL A 125 -0.03 -12.65 -8.85
N ARG A 126 0.96 -13.17 -8.10
CA ARG A 126 0.87 -13.24 -6.63
C ARG A 126 0.72 -11.85 -6.00
N ARG A 127 1.40 -10.83 -6.55
CA ARG A 127 1.33 -9.45 -6.07
C ARG A 127 0.02 -8.75 -6.44
N LEU A 128 -0.78 -9.29 -7.37
CA LEU A 128 -2.14 -8.80 -7.64
C LEU A 128 -3.14 -9.18 -6.54
N TYR A 129 -2.84 -10.19 -5.72
CA TYR A 129 -3.69 -10.66 -4.61
C TYR A 129 -5.11 -11.04 -5.06
N LEU A 130 -5.21 -11.72 -6.20
CA LEU A 130 -6.48 -12.11 -6.84
C LEU A 130 -7.29 -13.10 -5.99
N ASP A 131 -6.64 -13.81 -5.07
CA ASP A 131 -7.23 -14.84 -4.22
C ASP A 131 -7.88 -14.30 -2.93
N ARG A 132 -7.72 -13.01 -2.63
CA ARG A 132 -8.25 -12.42 -1.41
C ARG A 132 -9.74 -12.08 -1.54
N ASP A 133 -10.55 -12.49 -0.58
CA ASP A 133 -11.95 -12.04 -0.52
C ASP A 133 -12.08 -10.68 0.16
N ILE A 134 -13.01 -9.87 -0.33
CA ILE A 134 -13.50 -8.70 0.38
C ILE A 134 -14.85 -9.06 0.99
N ASP A 135 -15.08 -8.68 2.24
CA ASP A 135 -16.37 -8.91 2.89
C ASP A 135 -17.52 -8.29 2.06
N PRO A 136 -18.57 -9.06 1.71
CA PRO A 136 -19.66 -8.55 0.89
C PRO A 136 -20.34 -7.32 1.49
N GLY A 137 -20.45 -7.24 2.83
CA GLY A 137 -21.02 -6.08 3.51
C GLY A 137 -20.17 -4.81 3.34
N ILE A 138 -18.84 -4.96 3.26
CA ILE A 138 -17.94 -3.84 2.93
C ILE A 138 -18.10 -3.45 1.46
N CYS A 139 -18.14 -4.41 0.53
CA CYS A 139 -18.37 -4.15 -0.89
C CYS A 139 -19.68 -3.39 -1.14
N ASP A 140 -20.76 -3.83 -0.48
CA ASP A 140 -22.07 -3.19 -0.57
C ASP A 140 -22.06 -1.77 0.02
N ALA A 141 -21.36 -1.58 1.15
CA ALA A 141 -21.21 -0.26 1.75
C ALA A 141 -20.45 0.70 0.81
N LEU A 142 -19.35 0.27 0.21
CA LEU A 142 -18.59 1.08 -0.74
C LEU A 142 -19.44 1.48 -1.95
N SER A 143 -20.14 0.52 -2.57
CA SER A 143 -21.00 0.79 -3.72
C SER A 143 -22.18 1.71 -3.41
N ARG A 144 -22.69 1.68 -2.17
CA ARG A 144 -23.82 2.50 -1.74
C ARG A 144 -23.41 3.94 -1.46
N HIS A 145 -22.22 4.14 -0.90
CA HIS A 145 -21.79 5.45 -0.40
C HIS A 145 -20.89 6.22 -1.38
N TYR A 146 -20.23 5.53 -2.31
CA TYR A 146 -19.24 6.15 -3.20
C TYR A 146 -19.49 5.85 -4.69
N PRO A 147 -19.12 6.77 -5.60
CA PRO A 147 -19.07 6.50 -7.03
C PRO A 147 -18.18 5.30 -7.35
N GLU A 148 -18.50 4.57 -8.42
CA GLU A 148 -17.81 3.34 -8.80
C GLU A 148 -16.28 3.47 -8.88
N PRO A 149 -15.68 4.51 -9.51
CA PRO A 149 -14.22 4.62 -9.56
C PRO A 149 -13.56 4.65 -8.17
N ILE A 150 -14.15 5.39 -7.24
CA ILE A 150 -13.66 5.48 -5.85
C ILE A 150 -13.91 4.17 -5.11
N ALA A 151 -15.06 3.54 -5.31
CA ALA A 151 -15.36 2.25 -4.70
C ALA A 151 -14.38 1.16 -5.17
N LEU A 152 -13.96 1.17 -6.45
CA LEU A 152 -12.96 0.26 -7.00
C LEU A 152 -11.57 0.53 -6.41
N GLU A 153 -11.14 1.79 -6.30
CA GLU A 153 -9.88 2.15 -5.63
C GLU A 153 -9.86 1.64 -4.18
N CYS A 154 -10.93 1.87 -3.42
CA CYS A 154 -11.06 1.35 -2.06
C CYS A 154 -10.95 -0.18 -1.98
N ARG A 155 -11.58 -0.90 -2.92
CA ARG A 155 -11.49 -2.37 -2.98
C ARG A 155 -10.06 -2.84 -3.27
N VAL A 156 -9.38 -2.17 -4.20
CA VAL A 156 -7.96 -2.43 -4.48
C VAL A 156 -7.12 -2.19 -3.22
N SER A 157 -7.30 -1.08 -2.50
CA SER A 157 -6.55 -0.80 -1.27
C SER A 157 -6.85 -1.84 -0.18
N ILE A 158 -8.11 -2.26 -0.02
CA ILE A 158 -8.47 -3.35 0.90
C ILE A 158 -7.73 -4.64 0.54
N ARG A 159 -7.74 -5.01 -0.75
CA ARG A 159 -7.10 -6.24 -1.24
C ARG A 159 -5.59 -6.20 -1.06
N CYS A 160 -4.96 -5.05 -1.27
CA CYS A 160 -3.52 -4.87 -1.05
C CYS A 160 -3.17 -4.94 0.44
N THR A 161 -4.09 -4.54 1.32
CA THR A 161 -3.89 -4.60 2.77
C THR A 161 -4.21 -5.99 3.32
N ASN A 162 -3.25 -6.63 3.97
CA ASN A 162 -3.43 -7.97 4.54
C ASN A 162 -4.16 -7.92 5.90
N ILE A 163 -5.43 -7.49 5.92
CA ILE A 163 -6.21 -7.33 7.15
C ILE A 163 -6.86 -8.66 7.54
N ASN A 164 -6.61 -9.11 8.76
CA ASN A 164 -7.41 -10.16 9.38
C ASN A 164 -8.76 -9.58 9.86
N TRP A 165 -9.84 -9.86 9.12
CA TRP A 165 -11.15 -9.26 9.38
C TRP A 165 -11.87 -9.87 10.59
N SER A 166 -11.92 -9.12 11.70
CA SER A 166 -12.85 -9.40 12.80
C SER A 166 -14.17 -8.63 12.62
N GLY A 167 -15.23 -9.07 13.32
CA GLY A 167 -16.51 -8.36 13.31
C GLY A 167 -16.40 -6.89 13.74
N LEU A 168 -15.50 -6.59 14.70
CA LEU A 168 -15.23 -5.23 15.16
C LEU A 168 -14.54 -4.38 14.08
N LYS A 169 -13.54 -4.95 13.37
CA LYS A 169 -12.84 -4.25 12.28
C LYS A 169 -13.80 -3.94 11.12
N LYS A 170 -14.68 -4.89 10.77
CA LYS A 170 -15.74 -4.70 9.76
C LYS A 170 -16.73 -3.60 10.17
N GLN A 171 -17.19 -3.60 11.42
CA GLN A 171 -18.10 -2.56 11.93
C GLN A 171 -17.46 -1.18 11.94
N LEU A 172 -16.18 -1.07 12.34
CA LEU A 172 -15.47 0.20 12.35
C LEU A 172 -15.27 0.74 10.93
N LEU A 173 -14.81 -0.10 9.99
CA LEU A 173 -14.67 0.31 8.59
C LEU A 173 -16.03 0.68 7.97
N GLY A 174 -17.10 -0.06 8.28
CA GLY A 174 -18.46 0.27 7.85
C GLY A 174 -18.91 1.65 8.33
N ARG A 175 -18.66 1.98 9.61
CA ARG A 175 -18.93 3.34 10.15
C ARG A 175 -18.09 4.40 9.43
N PHE A 176 -16.81 4.12 9.17
CA PHE A 176 -15.95 5.03 8.43
C PHE A 176 -16.52 5.30 7.02
N ILE A 177 -16.86 4.25 6.27
CA ILE A 177 -17.45 4.35 4.93
C ILE A 177 -18.75 5.16 4.93
N GLN A 178 -19.58 5.01 5.96
CA GLN A 178 -20.86 5.73 6.07
C GLN A 178 -20.68 7.22 6.36
N ASN A 179 -19.65 7.59 7.13
CA ASN A 179 -19.47 8.93 7.66
C ASN A 179 -18.41 9.76 6.92
N ALA A 180 -17.46 9.12 6.24
CA ALA A 180 -16.37 9.82 5.56
C ALA A 180 -16.89 10.52 4.30
N SER A 181 -16.57 11.80 4.16
CA SER A 181 -16.91 12.60 2.99
C SER A 181 -15.85 12.48 1.89
N LEU A 182 -16.31 12.52 0.64
CA LEU A 182 -15.44 12.55 -0.53
C LEU A 182 -14.87 13.97 -0.71
N HIS A 183 -13.70 14.19 -0.15
CA HIS A 183 -12.87 15.38 -0.37
C HIS A 183 -11.47 14.96 -0.82
N GLY A 184 -10.61 15.93 -1.15
CA GLY A 184 -9.31 15.67 -1.78
C GLY A 184 -8.39 14.70 -1.03
N GLU A 185 -8.58 14.52 0.28
CA GLU A 185 -7.78 13.64 1.14
C GLU A 185 -8.42 12.27 1.38
N PHE A 186 -9.56 11.94 0.75
CA PHE A 186 -10.32 10.73 1.06
C PHE A 186 -9.51 9.43 0.88
N VAL A 187 -8.75 9.31 -0.21
CA VAL A 187 -7.93 8.11 -0.47
C VAL A 187 -6.85 7.95 0.59
N ASP A 188 -6.12 9.03 0.92
CA ASP A 188 -5.11 9.05 1.98
C ASP A 188 -5.72 8.65 3.35
N LEU A 189 -6.93 9.15 3.66
CA LEU A 189 -7.65 8.78 4.88
C LEU A 189 -8.03 7.30 4.88
N PHE A 190 -8.57 6.80 3.77
CA PHE A 190 -8.99 5.41 3.65
C PHE A 190 -7.81 4.46 3.81
N GLU A 191 -6.68 4.71 3.13
CA GLU A 191 -5.45 3.93 3.26
C GLU A 191 -4.89 3.96 4.70
N MET A 192 -4.92 5.12 5.36
CA MET A 192 -4.51 5.22 6.76
C MET A 192 -5.41 4.38 7.69
N VAL A 193 -6.74 4.40 7.48
CA VAL A 193 -7.66 3.55 8.26
C VAL A 193 -7.33 2.08 8.04
N LEU A 194 -7.07 1.65 6.81
CA LEU A 194 -6.69 0.26 6.52
C LEU A 194 -5.36 -0.12 7.21
N GLY A 195 -4.36 0.77 7.19
CA GLY A 195 -3.10 0.57 7.91
C GLY A 195 -3.30 0.41 9.42
N LEU A 196 -4.12 1.29 10.03
CA LEU A 196 -4.47 1.19 11.45
C LEU A 196 -5.22 -0.12 11.78
N LEU A 197 -6.11 -0.56 10.90
CA LEU A 197 -6.86 -1.82 11.08
C LEU A 197 -6.00 -3.07 10.90
N SER A 198 -5.00 -3.00 10.00
CA SER A 198 -4.02 -4.07 9.79
C SER A 198 -3.18 -4.32 11.04
N ASP A 199 -2.73 -3.24 11.68
CA ASP A 199 -1.91 -3.29 12.90
C ASP A 199 -2.74 -3.50 14.19
N ALA A 200 -4.05 -3.32 14.12
CA ALA A 200 -4.90 -3.38 15.30
C ALA A 200 -5.06 -4.81 15.84
N PRO A 201 -5.10 -4.98 17.17
CA PRO A 201 -5.35 -6.28 17.78
C PRO A 201 -6.73 -6.80 17.40
N ASP A 202 -6.86 -8.12 17.24
CA ASP A 202 -8.16 -8.75 16.89
C ASP A 202 -9.18 -8.69 18.03
N ARG A 203 -8.71 -8.46 19.26
CA ARG A 203 -9.54 -8.34 20.47
C ARG A 203 -9.24 -7.04 21.20
N GLY A 204 -10.29 -6.40 21.69
CA GLY A 204 -10.22 -5.16 22.45
C GLY A 204 -10.84 -3.97 21.73
N PRO A 205 -10.96 -2.82 22.41
CA PRO A 205 -11.53 -1.61 21.83
C PRO A 205 -10.58 -1.02 20.78
N LEU A 206 -11.00 -1.01 19.52
CA LEU A 206 -10.21 -0.46 18.41
C LEU A 206 -10.00 1.04 18.56
N GLU A 207 -10.96 1.73 19.18
CA GLU A 207 -10.89 3.17 19.47
C GLU A 207 -9.65 3.51 20.32
N TYR A 208 -9.31 2.68 21.30
CA TYR A 208 -8.12 2.88 22.11
C TYR A 208 -6.83 2.71 21.29
N HIS A 209 -6.81 1.78 20.33
CA HIS A 209 -5.68 1.61 19.43
C HIS A 209 -5.47 2.87 18.57
N PHE A 210 -6.54 3.44 18.02
CA PHE A 210 -6.49 4.66 17.20
C PHE A 210 -6.01 5.87 18.01
N MET A 211 -6.55 6.05 19.23
CA MET A 211 -6.11 7.12 20.13
C MET A 211 -4.63 6.98 20.51
N ARG A 212 -4.19 5.77 20.85
CA ARG A 212 -2.78 5.49 21.18
C ARG A 212 -1.87 5.78 19.99
N ARG A 213 -2.25 5.35 18.78
CA ARG A 213 -1.49 5.66 17.56
C ARG A 213 -1.43 7.17 17.31
N GLN A 214 -2.52 7.91 17.55
CA GLN A 214 -2.51 9.37 17.38
C GLN A 214 -1.57 10.05 18.37
N GLN A 215 -1.53 9.58 19.61
CA GLN A 215 -0.61 10.11 20.61
C GLN A 215 0.84 9.84 20.21
N GLN A 216 1.15 8.65 19.67
CA GLN A 216 2.50 8.32 19.20
C GLN A 216 2.98 9.26 18.08
N GLU A 217 2.12 9.59 17.11
CA GLU A 217 2.47 10.53 16.04
C GLU A 217 2.67 11.96 16.58
N LYS A 218 1.87 12.38 17.57
CA LYS A 218 2.05 13.67 18.25
C LYS A 218 3.35 13.73 19.04
N ASP A 219 3.70 12.67 19.75
CA ASP A 219 4.95 12.58 20.51
C ASP A 219 6.15 12.63 19.55
N LEU A 220 6.09 11.91 18.42
CA LEU A 220 7.10 11.97 17.37
C LEU A 220 7.27 13.38 16.79
N LEU A 221 6.15 14.09 16.56
CA LEU A 221 6.19 15.48 16.08
C LEU A 221 6.91 16.40 17.06
N LEU A 222 6.63 16.27 18.36
CA LEU A 222 7.32 17.04 19.40
C LEU A 222 8.81 16.72 19.45
N ASP A 223 9.18 15.45 19.28
CA ASP A 223 10.59 15.04 19.28
C ASP A 223 11.33 15.57 18.04
N ILE A 224 10.69 15.60 16.87
CA ILE A 224 11.24 16.25 15.66
C ILE A 224 11.45 17.75 15.92
N GLN A 225 10.45 18.45 16.45
CA GLN A 225 10.57 19.89 16.74
C GLN A 225 11.71 20.18 17.72
N ARG A 226 11.83 19.40 18.80
CA ARG A 226 12.94 19.51 19.76
C ARG A 226 14.30 19.22 19.12
N PHE A 227 14.36 18.31 18.16
CA PHE A 227 15.58 18.03 17.40
C PHE A 227 15.97 19.23 16.53
N GLU A 228 15.03 19.79 15.78
CA GLU A 228 15.24 20.97 14.93
C GLU A 228 15.73 22.17 15.76
N GLU A 229 15.09 22.46 16.90
CA GLU A 229 15.53 23.52 17.83
C GLU A 229 16.98 23.33 18.33
N LYS A 230 17.42 22.07 18.51
CA LYS A 230 18.78 21.75 18.92
C LYS A 230 19.75 21.82 17.77
N ARG A 231 19.37 21.39 16.57
CA ARG A 231 20.17 21.50 15.36
C ARG A 231 20.50 22.97 15.05
N ASP A 232 19.57 23.88 15.32
CA ASP A 232 19.81 25.31 15.13
C ASP A 232 20.84 25.90 16.12
N ARG A 233 21.07 25.22 17.25
CA ARG A 233 22.01 25.65 18.31
C ARG A 233 23.33 24.89 18.32
N PHE A 234 23.35 23.67 17.83
CA PHE A 234 24.48 22.75 17.92
C PHE A 234 24.79 22.09 16.58
N SER A 235 26.07 21.83 16.31
CA SER A 235 26.47 21.08 15.12
C SER A 235 25.95 19.65 15.17
N MET A 236 25.77 19.05 14.00
CA MET A 236 25.33 17.65 13.90
C MET A 236 26.32 16.69 14.56
N GLU A 237 27.62 16.98 14.45
CA GLU A 237 28.67 16.22 15.12
C GLU A 237 28.48 16.20 16.64
N TYR A 238 28.19 17.36 17.25
CA TYR A 238 27.93 17.46 18.69
C TYR A 238 26.69 16.66 19.12
N LEU A 239 25.60 16.74 18.34
CA LEU A 239 24.37 16.01 18.62
C LEU A 239 24.59 14.49 18.53
N MET A 240 25.35 14.03 17.53
CA MET A 240 25.69 12.62 17.36
C MET A 240 26.63 12.11 18.46
N MET A 241 27.66 12.89 18.84
CA MET A 241 28.54 12.56 19.97
C MET A 241 27.77 12.47 21.30
N SER A 242 26.76 13.31 21.47
CA SER A 242 25.86 13.30 22.62
C SER A 242 24.79 12.20 22.56
N ARG A 243 24.79 11.37 21.50
CA ARG A 243 23.79 10.33 21.22
C ARG A 243 22.35 10.88 21.21
N TYR A 244 22.17 12.12 20.76
CA TYR A 244 20.85 12.70 20.66
C TYR A 244 20.09 12.01 19.50
N PRO A 245 18.84 11.54 19.71
CA PRO A 245 18.12 10.78 18.70
C PRO A 245 17.84 11.66 17.48
N VAL A 246 18.25 11.19 16.32
CA VAL A 246 17.91 11.81 15.03
C VAL A 246 16.56 11.25 14.58
N PRO A 247 15.56 12.10 14.31
CA PRO A 247 14.29 11.65 13.79
C PRO A 247 14.46 10.92 12.46
N THR A 248 13.70 9.83 12.28
CA THR A 248 13.75 9.01 11.07
C THR A 248 12.79 9.48 9.97
N ASP A 249 12.02 10.54 10.23
CA ASP A 249 10.97 11.03 9.35
C ASP A 249 10.97 12.56 9.31
N SER A 250 10.35 13.12 8.26
CA SER A 250 10.23 14.56 8.08
C SER A 250 9.08 15.14 8.91
N ILE A 251 9.18 16.42 9.27
CA ILE A 251 8.13 17.12 10.01
C ILE A 251 6.84 17.18 9.18
N GLU A 252 6.94 17.37 7.87
CA GLU A 252 5.80 17.46 6.95
C GLU A 252 5.00 16.16 6.91
N ASN A 253 5.69 15.01 6.84
CA ASN A 253 5.05 13.69 6.83
C ASN A 253 4.31 13.41 8.15
N VAL A 254 4.96 13.68 9.29
CA VAL A 254 4.34 13.45 10.60
C VAL A 254 3.15 14.39 10.80
N MET A 255 3.26 15.66 10.38
CA MET A 255 2.14 16.61 10.43
C MET A 255 0.96 16.13 9.57
N LYS A 256 1.22 15.65 8.35
CA LYS A 256 0.17 15.05 7.50
C LYS A 256 -0.50 13.88 8.23
N ARG A 257 0.28 12.99 8.86
CA ARG A 257 -0.30 11.86 9.61
C ARG A 257 -1.13 12.28 10.81
N VAL A 258 -0.64 13.22 11.62
CA VAL A 258 -1.39 13.76 12.77
C VAL A 258 -2.72 14.38 12.33
N HIS A 259 -2.71 15.13 11.22
CA HIS A 259 -3.91 15.71 10.61
C HIS A 259 -4.91 14.63 10.17
N LEU A 260 -4.47 13.66 9.35
CA LEU A 260 -5.31 12.56 8.89
C LEU A 260 -5.91 11.75 10.05
N MET A 261 -5.12 11.46 11.09
CA MET A 261 -5.61 10.79 12.30
C MET A 261 -6.67 11.62 13.05
N GLY A 262 -6.52 12.95 13.07
CA GLY A 262 -7.53 13.85 13.60
C GLY A 262 -8.86 13.75 12.85
N LEU A 263 -8.80 13.74 11.53
CA LEU A 263 -9.97 13.57 10.67
C LEU A 263 -10.62 12.20 10.87
N ILE A 264 -9.84 11.12 10.90
CA ILE A 264 -10.35 9.76 11.15
C ILE A 264 -11.10 9.67 12.48
N ASN A 265 -10.51 10.21 13.55
CA ASN A 265 -11.15 10.20 14.88
C ASN A 265 -12.44 11.01 14.87
N ALA A 266 -12.47 12.16 14.19
CA ALA A 266 -13.69 12.96 14.04
C ALA A 266 -14.77 12.20 13.24
N THR A 267 -14.41 11.57 12.12
CA THR A 267 -15.32 10.76 11.28
C THR A 267 -15.91 9.57 12.05
N LEU A 268 -15.12 8.96 12.93
CA LEU A 268 -15.54 7.82 13.74
C LEU A 268 -16.24 8.21 15.06
N GLY A 269 -16.27 9.51 15.40
CA GLY A 269 -16.80 9.98 16.68
C GLY A 269 -15.99 9.51 17.88
N ILE A 270 -14.67 9.29 17.71
CA ILE A 270 -13.77 8.88 18.78
C ILE A 270 -13.37 10.14 19.57
N ASP A 271 -14.01 10.34 20.71
CA ASP A 271 -13.71 11.47 21.60
C ASP A 271 -12.46 11.20 22.45
N MET A 272 -11.47 12.07 22.32
CA MET A 272 -10.21 12.02 23.06
C MET A 272 -10.37 12.42 24.53
N ALA A 273 -11.45 13.11 24.91
CA ALA A 273 -11.62 13.65 26.26
C ALA A 273 -12.08 12.62 27.31
N VAL A 274 -12.66 11.49 26.89
CA VAL A 274 -13.48 10.65 27.79
C VAL A 274 -12.69 9.56 28.53
N THR A 275 -11.48 9.21 28.11
CA THR A 275 -10.78 8.00 28.63
C THR A 275 -9.66 8.24 29.65
N HIS A 276 -9.23 9.48 29.89
CA HIS A 276 -8.30 9.75 31.00
C HIS A 276 -8.89 9.35 32.37
N ASP A 277 -10.22 9.34 32.51
CA ASP A 277 -10.88 9.00 33.77
C ASP A 277 -10.96 7.48 34.02
N GLN A 278 -11.07 6.66 32.97
CA GLN A 278 -11.24 5.20 33.13
C GLN A 278 -9.93 4.45 33.41
N THR A 279 -8.79 4.92 32.89
CA THR A 279 -7.47 4.36 33.23
C THR A 279 -7.03 4.73 34.65
N PHE A 280 -7.47 5.88 35.19
CA PHE A 280 -7.14 6.27 36.56
C PHE A 280 -7.95 5.49 37.61
N GLN A 281 -9.18 5.09 37.28
CA GLN A 281 -10.02 4.31 38.20
C GLN A 281 -9.65 2.81 38.29
N ARG A 282 -9.14 2.19 37.21
CA ARG A 282 -8.70 0.78 37.27
C ARG A 282 -7.33 0.57 37.93
N GLY A 283 -6.47 1.58 37.99
CA GLY A 283 -5.17 1.51 38.68
C GLY A 283 -5.24 1.61 40.20
N LYS A 284 -6.35 2.10 40.77
CA LYS A 284 -6.51 2.28 42.23
C LYS A 284 -7.10 1.07 42.97
N HIS A 285 -7.67 0.09 42.27
CA HIS A 285 -8.28 -1.09 42.89
C HIS A 285 -7.41 -2.36 42.86
N ALA A 286 -6.19 -2.31 42.32
CA ALA A 286 -5.25 -3.45 42.28
C ALA A 286 -4.13 -3.37 43.33
N ARG A 287 -4.27 -2.49 44.34
CA ARG A 287 -3.36 -2.42 45.50
C ARG A 287 -4.17 -2.27 46.79
N LEU A 288 -4.81 -3.35 47.21
CA LEU A 288 -5.13 -3.63 48.61
C LEU A 288 -4.93 -5.13 48.83
#